data_AF-A0A523BNX5-F1
#
_entry.id   AF-A0A523BNX5-F1
#
_cell.length_a   1.000
_cell.length_b   1.000
_cell.length_c   1.000
_cell.angle_alpha   90.00
_cell.angle_beta   90.00
_cell.angle_gamma   90.00
#
_symmetry.space_group_name_H-M   'P 1'
#
loop_
_entity.id
_entity.type
_entity.pdbx_description
1 polymer ?
#
loop_
_entity_poly.entity_id
_entity_poly.type
_entity_poly.pdbx_seq_one_letter_code
_entity_poly.pdbx_strand_id
1 'polypeptide(L)'
;MTLHGCAGKPVTHRLRLINNGDYLITDLIVVIPKDQLEFGDIKAGAITEYKDVPNGVYRYAAYKYELDGKVITQPVIDWVGETPLEGVSFTYTIVYDPNRPQGQAIQLLEVTEN
;
A
#
# COMPACT_ATOMS: atom_id res chain seq x y z
N MET A 1 -13.58 43.26 0.93
CA MET A 1 -12.94 42.56 2.06
C MET A 1 -12.54 41.18 1.54
N THR A 2 -11.29 41.04 1.07
CA THR A 2 -10.82 39.84 0.38
C THR A 2 -10.28 38.87 1.42
N LEU A 3 -11.06 37.84 1.77
CA LEU A 3 -10.60 36.76 2.62
C LEU A 3 -9.60 35.91 1.83
N HIS A 4 -8.31 36.10 2.14
CA HIS A 4 -7.26 35.18 1.75
C HIS A 4 -7.42 33.92 2.62
N GLY A 5 -8.14 32.92 2.10
CA GLY A 5 -8.16 31.59 2.67
C GLY A 5 -6.74 31.03 2.63
N CYS A 6 -6.16 30.80 3.80
CA CYS A 6 -4.86 30.17 3.94
C CYS A 6 -4.90 28.80 3.25
N ALA A 7 -4.17 28.66 2.14
CA ALA A 7 -3.85 27.34 1.61
C ALA A 7 -2.91 26.68 2.62
N GLY A 8 -3.47 25.86 3.52
CA GLY A 8 -2.67 24.92 4.29
C GLY A 8 -1.84 24.12 3.30
N LYS A 9 -0.53 23.97 3.59
CA LYS A 9 0.33 23.12 2.74
C LYS A 9 -0.39 21.77 2.57
N PRO A 10 -0.50 21.23 1.34
CA PRO A 10 -1.08 19.92 1.17
C PRO A 10 -0.32 18.94 2.06
N VAL A 11 -1.06 18.26 2.94
CA VAL A 11 -0.50 17.23 3.79
C VAL A 11 -0.19 16.06 2.86
N THR A 12 1.09 15.77 2.66
CA THR A 12 1.50 14.59 1.91
C THR A 12 1.42 13.40 2.84
N HIS A 13 0.48 12.49 2.56
CA HIS A 13 0.41 11.21 3.25
C HIS A 13 1.61 10.35 2.87
N ARG A 14 1.98 9.41 3.73
CA ARG A 14 3.12 8.51 3.51
C ARG A 14 2.73 7.09 3.86
N LEU A 15 3.22 6.13 3.09
CA LEU A 15 3.00 4.70 3.30
C LEU A 15 4.33 3.96 3.34
N ARG A 16 4.50 3.07 4.33
CA ARG A 16 5.51 2.02 4.33
C ARG A 16 4.86 0.66 4.54
N LEU A 17 5.60 -0.40 4.25
CA LEU A 17 5.15 -1.78 4.41
C LEU A 17 6.00 -2.51 5.44
N ILE A 18 5.37 -3.44 6.14
CA ILE A 18 6.03 -4.52 6.88
C ILE A 18 5.64 -5.83 6.20
N ASN A 19 6.61 -6.59 5.72
CA ASN A 19 6.38 -7.98 5.34
C ASN A 19 6.50 -8.85 6.60
N ASN A 20 5.37 -9.14 7.23
CA ASN A 20 5.28 -9.98 8.43
C ASN A 20 5.17 -11.49 8.09
N GLY A 21 5.40 -11.86 6.83
CA GLY A 21 5.42 -13.25 6.38
C GLY A 21 6.82 -13.86 6.38
N ASP A 22 6.87 -15.14 6.02
CA ASP A 22 8.10 -15.95 5.98
C ASP A 22 8.78 -15.96 4.60
N TYR A 23 8.17 -15.33 3.59
CA TYR A 23 8.60 -15.38 2.20
C TYR A 23 9.02 -14.01 1.68
N LEU A 24 10.00 -14.00 0.77
CA LEU A 24 10.33 -12.83 -0.05
C LEU A 24 9.13 -12.47 -0.94
N ILE A 25 8.83 -11.18 -1.03
CA ILE A 25 7.94 -10.64 -2.06
C ILE A 25 8.82 -9.92 -3.09
N THR A 26 8.81 -10.38 -4.33
CA THR A 26 9.61 -9.80 -5.42
C THR A 26 8.82 -8.72 -6.16
N ASP A 27 9.46 -7.60 -6.46
CA ASP A 27 8.90 -6.48 -7.22
C ASP A 27 7.47 -6.05 -6.80
N LEU A 28 7.27 -5.80 -5.50
CA LEU A 28 5.95 -5.45 -4.98
C LEU A 28 5.54 -4.04 -5.40
N ILE A 29 4.36 -3.92 -6.00
CA ILE A 29 3.66 -2.68 -6.28
C ILE A 29 2.33 -2.68 -5.53
N VAL A 30 2.11 -1.66 -4.70
CA VAL A 30 0.83 -1.41 -4.04
C VAL A 30 0.00 -0.50 -4.93
N VAL A 31 -1.21 -0.93 -5.26
CA VAL A 31 -2.15 -0.22 -6.13
C VAL A 31 -3.31 0.29 -5.30
N ILE A 32 -3.51 1.60 -5.32
CA ILE A 32 -4.62 2.31 -4.66
C ILE A 32 -5.37 3.15 -5.71
N PRO A 33 -6.59 3.65 -5.43
CA PRO A 33 -7.47 4.24 -6.45
C PRO A 33 -6.85 5.30 -7.37
N LYS A 34 -5.88 6.09 -6.88
CA LYS A 34 -5.29 7.21 -7.61
C LYS A 34 -3.77 7.12 -7.80
N ASP A 35 -3.12 6.09 -7.26
CA ASP A 35 -1.66 5.95 -7.24
C ASP A 35 -1.21 4.48 -7.30
N GLN A 36 0.03 4.27 -7.73
CA GLN A 36 0.74 2.99 -7.62
C GLN A 36 2.10 3.25 -6.98
N LEU A 37 2.45 2.43 -5.99
CA LEU A 37 3.65 2.62 -5.17
C LEU A 37 4.55 1.39 -5.34
N GLU A 38 5.67 1.57 -6.03
CA GLU A 38 6.66 0.52 -6.28
C GLU A 38 7.59 0.37 -5.08
N PHE A 39 7.46 -0.71 -4.30
CA PHE A 39 8.32 -1.01 -3.16
C PHE A 39 9.49 -1.93 -3.51
N GLY A 40 9.42 -2.63 -4.65
CA GLY A 40 10.45 -3.58 -5.07
C GLY A 40 10.47 -4.81 -4.17
N ASP A 41 11.65 -5.38 -3.98
CA ASP A 41 11.83 -6.60 -3.20
C ASP A 41 11.72 -6.33 -1.69
N ILE A 42 10.85 -7.09 -1.02
CA ILE A 42 10.65 -7.00 0.43
C ILE A 42 10.90 -8.37 1.05
N LYS A 43 12.06 -8.50 1.69
CA LYS A 43 12.44 -9.72 2.42
C LYS A 43 11.44 -10.04 3.54
N ALA A 44 11.35 -11.31 3.91
CA ALA A 44 10.62 -11.75 5.09
C ALA A 44 11.07 -10.98 6.35
N GLY A 45 10.11 -10.49 7.13
CA GLY A 45 10.35 -9.68 8.32
C GLY A 45 10.84 -8.24 8.07
N ALA A 46 11.01 -7.81 6.81
CA ALA A 46 11.55 -6.49 6.51
C ALA A 46 10.51 -5.38 6.62
N ILE A 47 10.99 -4.18 6.94
CA ILE A 47 10.24 -2.92 6.93
C ILE A 47 10.80 -2.06 5.82
N THR A 48 9.94 -1.48 4.98
CA THR A 48 10.38 -0.59 3.91
C THR A 48 10.55 0.84 4.41
N GLU A 49 11.25 1.65 3.61
CA GLU A 49 11.17 3.10 3.72
C GLU A 49 9.74 3.60 3.39
N TYR A 50 9.42 4.79 3.87
CA TYR A 50 8.18 5.49 3.52
C TYR A 50 8.23 5.98 2.08
N LYS A 51 7.07 5.93 1.41
CA LYS A 51 6.81 6.56 0.12
C LYS A 51 5.70 7.58 0.26
N ASP A 52 5.83 8.69 -0.44
CA ASP A 52 4.81 9.73 -0.49
C ASP A 52 3.59 9.25 -1.28
N VAL A 53 2.41 9.56 -0.76
CA VAL A 53 1.11 9.19 -1.29
C VAL A 53 0.25 10.45 -1.37
N PRO A 54 0.44 11.28 -2.41
CA PRO A 54 -0.20 12.60 -2.49
C PRO A 54 -1.73 12.53 -2.53
N ASN A 55 -2.29 11.41 -2.99
CA ASN A 55 -3.74 11.19 -3.06
C ASN A 55 -4.32 10.45 -1.85
N GLY A 56 -3.50 10.18 -0.83
CA GLY A 56 -3.91 9.56 0.43
C GLY A 56 -3.85 8.03 0.46
N VAL A 57 -3.84 7.48 1.67
CA VAL A 57 -3.73 6.04 1.95
C VAL A 57 -5.12 5.49 2.25
N TYR A 58 -5.37 4.22 1.92
CA TYR A 58 -6.70 3.61 2.00
C TYR A 58 -6.73 2.45 3.01
N ARG A 59 -7.91 1.91 3.32
CA ARG A 59 -8.03 0.77 4.26
C ARG A 59 -7.57 -0.57 3.67
N TYR A 60 -7.50 -0.64 2.34
CA TYR A 60 -7.08 -1.81 1.60
C TYR A 60 -6.38 -1.40 0.31
N ALA A 61 -5.66 -2.34 -0.28
CA ALA A 61 -4.91 -2.16 -1.50
C ALA A 61 -5.04 -3.37 -2.43
N ALA A 62 -4.95 -3.12 -3.73
CA ALA A 62 -4.61 -4.16 -4.69
C ALA A 62 -3.07 -4.30 -4.75
N TYR A 63 -2.60 -5.44 -5.22
CA TYR A 63 -1.16 -5.71 -5.30
C TYR A 63 -0.79 -6.20 -6.69
N LYS A 64 0.41 -5.83 -7.13
CA LYS A 64 1.13 -6.52 -8.19
C LYS A 64 2.48 -6.96 -7.67
N TYR A 65 2.92 -8.13 -8.05
CA TYR A 65 4.21 -8.68 -7.60
C TYR A 65 4.72 -9.68 -8.63
N GLU A 66 6.02 -9.95 -8.62
CA GLU A 66 6.61 -10.97 -9.47
C GLU A 66 6.59 -12.35 -8.80
N LEU A 67 6.21 -13.37 -9.57
CA LEU A 67 6.36 -14.78 -9.22
C LEU A 67 6.85 -15.56 -10.44
N ASP A 68 7.99 -16.24 -10.32
CA ASP A 68 8.62 -17.02 -11.38
C ASP A 68 8.78 -16.23 -12.71
N GLY A 69 9.20 -14.96 -12.62
CA GLY A 69 9.37 -14.08 -13.77
C GLY A 69 8.06 -13.60 -14.42
N LYS A 70 6.91 -13.80 -13.76
CA LYS A 70 5.60 -13.33 -14.22
C LYS A 70 5.01 -12.34 -13.23
N VAL A 71 4.46 -11.25 -13.75
CA VAL A 71 3.71 -10.29 -12.94
C VAL A 71 2.33 -10.87 -12.61
N ILE A 72 2.07 -11.05 -11.33
CA ILE A 72 0.76 -11.41 -10.79
C ILE A 72 0.02 -10.14 -10.41
N THR A 73 -1.28 -10.09 -10.67
CA THR A 73 -2.17 -9.03 -10.19
C THR A 73 -3.18 -9.62 -9.22
N GLN A 74 -3.22 -9.07 -8.01
CA GLN A 74 -4.23 -9.32 -7.00
C GLN A 74 -5.14 -8.06 -6.91
N PRO A 75 -6.31 -8.09 -7.57
CA PRO A 75 -7.24 -6.97 -7.53
C PRO A 75 -7.98 -6.90 -6.19
N VAL A 76 -8.65 -5.79 -5.95
CA VAL A 76 -9.73 -5.70 -4.96
C VAL A 76 -11.08 -5.76 -5.67
N ILE A 77 -12.14 -6.11 -4.93
CA ILE A 77 -13.47 -6.36 -5.49
C ILE A 77 -14.15 -5.05 -5.92
N ASP A 78 -14.01 -3.99 -5.13
CA ASP A 78 -14.60 -2.67 -5.41
C ASP A 78 -13.79 -1.56 -4.72
N TRP A 79 -13.76 -0.39 -5.33
CA TRP A 79 -13.20 0.86 -4.79
C TRP A 79 -14.27 1.93 -4.55
N VAL A 80 -15.51 1.69 -4.98
CA VAL A 80 -16.58 2.69 -5.02
C VAL A 80 -16.89 3.17 -3.60
N GLY A 81 -16.79 4.49 -3.42
CA GLY A 81 -17.11 5.16 -2.16
C GLY A 81 -15.98 5.21 -1.13
N GLU A 82 -14.82 4.63 -1.43
CA GLU A 82 -13.67 4.70 -0.52
C GLU A 82 -13.11 6.11 -0.40
N THR A 83 -12.78 6.47 0.84
CA THR A 83 -12.14 7.74 1.17
C THR A 83 -10.76 7.46 1.75
N PRO A 84 -9.76 8.32 1.47
CA PRO A 84 -8.48 8.21 2.14
C PRO A 84 -8.64 8.28 3.65
N LEU A 85 -7.78 7.55 4.35
CA LEU A 85 -7.65 7.60 5.80
C LEU A 85 -7.16 8.99 6.23
N GLU A 86 -7.71 9.46 7.35
CA GLU A 86 -7.16 10.61 8.06
C GLU A 86 -5.82 10.24 8.69
N GLY A 87 -4.86 11.16 8.67
CA GLY A 87 -3.51 10.95 9.20
C GLY A 87 -2.41 11.24 8.19
N VAL A 88 -1.15 11.17 8.63
CA VAL A 88 0.01 11.55 7.80
C VAL A 88 0.87 10.36 7.41
N SER A 89 1.08 9.40 8.32
CA SER A 89 2.04 8.31 8.11
C SER A 89 1.42 6.97 8.44
N PHE A 90 1.37 6.07 7.46
CA PHE A 90 0.71 4.78 7.59
C PHE A 90 1.71 3.64 7.40
N THR A 91 1.46 2.56 8.13
CA THR A 91 2.16 1.28 7.97
C THR A 91 1.13 0.24 7.57
N TYR A 92 1.34 -0.44 6.44
CA TYR A 92 0.61 -1.67 6.14
C TYR A 92 1.44 -2.87 6.60
N THR A 93 0.85 -3.69 7.44
CA THR A 93 1.41 -4.99 7.81
C THR A 93 0.80 -6.03 6.89
N ILE A 94 1.62 -6.61 6.01
CA ILE A 94 1.20 -7.59 5.02
C ILE A 94 1.86 -8.96 5.27
N VAL A 95 1.21 -10.02 4.82
CA VAL A 95 1.78 -11.37 4.76
C VAL A 95 1.59 -11.91 3.35
N TYR A 96 2.66 -12.46 2.77
CA TYR A 96 2.60 -13.22 1.53
C TYR A 96 2.60 -14.73 1.84
N ASP A 97 1.60 -15.44 1.32
CA ASP A 97 1.46 -16.89 1.45
C ASP A 97 1.35 -17.53 0.04
N PRO A 98 2.42 -18.18 -0.45
CA PRO A 98 2.45 -18.76 -1.79
C PRO A 98 1.52 -19.98 -1.94
N ASN A 99 0.97 -20.52 -0.85
CA ASN A 99 0.03 -21.65 -0.91
C ASN A 99 -1.41 -21.21 -1.21
N ARG A 100 -1.67 -19.89 -1.23
CA ARG A 100 -2.97 -19.34 -1.57
C ARG A 100 -3.12 -19.11 -3.07
N PRO A 101 -4.36 -19.00 -3.57
CA PRO A 101 -4.60 -18.53 -4.93
C PRO A 101 -3.85 -17.22 -5.19
N GLN A 102 -3.18 -17.13 -6.34
CA GLN A 102 -2.32 -15.99 -6.70
C GLN A 102 -3.02 -14.62 -6.57
N GLY A 103 -4.31 -14.54 -6.90
CA GLY A 103 -5.11 -13.33 -6.73
C GLY A 103 -5.51 -13.01 -5.28
N GLN A 104 -5.01 -13.75 -4.29
CA GLN A 104 -5.32 -13.64 -2.86
C GLN A 104 -4.11 -13.97 -1.96
N ALA A 105 -2.90 -14.05 -2.55
CA ALA A 105 -1.71 -14.53 -1.87
C ALA A 105 -1.11 -13.51 -0.90
N ILE A 106 -1.35 -12.21 -1.11
CA ILE A 106 -0.97 -11.16 -0.17
C ILE A 106 -2.18 -10.81 0.69
N GLN A 107 -2.00 -10.81 2.00
CA GLN A 107 -3.01 -10.38 2.96
C GLN A 107 -2.56 -9.10 3.63
N LEU A 108 -3.45 -8.11 3.70
CA LEU A 108 -3.29 -6.96 4.59
C LEU A 108 -3.85 -7.33 5.96
N LEU A 109 -2.97 -7.46 6.95
CA LEU A 109 -3.36 -7.79 8.33
C LEU A 109 -3.80 -6.56 9.10
N GLU A 110 -3.07 -5.46 8.94
CA GLU A 110 -3.26 -4.24 9.73
C GLU A 110 -2.86 -3.00 8.92
N VAL A 111 -3.57 -1.90 9.19
CA VAL A 111 -3.16 -0.54 8.82
C VAL A 111 -3.02 0.27 10.10
N THR A 112 -1.81 0.75 10.39
CA THR A 112 -1.51 1.55 11.58
C THR A 112 -1.13 2.97 11.19
N GLU A 113 -1.77 3.97 11.78
CA GLU A 113 -1.33 5.37 11.74
C GLU A 113 -0.20 5.58 12.77
N ASN A 114 0.87 6.27 12.38
CA ASN A 114 2.04 6.56 13.23
C ASN A 114 2.22 8.06 13.45
#